data_AF-A0A0C3CIZ5-F1
#
_entry.id   AF-A0A0C3CIZ5-F1
#
_cell.length_a   1.000
_cell.length_b   1.000
_cell.length_c   1.000
_cell.angle_alpha   90.00
_cell.angle_beta   90.00
_cell.angle_gamma   90.00
#
_symmetry.space_group_name_H-M   'P 1'
#
loop_
_entity.id
_entity.type
_entity.pdbx_description
1 polymer ?
#
loop_
_entity_poly.entity_id
_entity_poly.type
_entity_poly.pdbx_seq_one_letter_code
_entity_poly.pdbx_strand_id
1 'polypeptide(L)'
;FFFRQRREHDVFQALLTMVPGLEVCLTEGTEGNAATITEMLQKGMSTAISDETKGLKGPILNWIIPHGQSLQPPLACNIKTDHRFHHECTGSLLCPTGMDWSDPEYIIPFYIVGCLCFIYIVGPRQNCKMAIPSDQWPTFLYVNNMYDPEDPWKGLLRSSILVCAYKHVFTSPSSVDNAAKATWSVRWYLCEPTASVVKFVKKIYQPFTGNAHIHGMTHVTPASIASIATQAQFALSSSSVFSRTDAVTSLEGFYNSILDLLHDADEQEESKSLIIWWNRQIFPSHSSAQRPAATNSALTKIKEKQALKKAAITQENSSQLAA
;
A
#
# COMPACT_ATOMS: atom_id res chain seq x y z
N PHE A 1 9.95 -25.46 -4.42
CA PHE A 1 8.81 -26.21 -3.83
C PHE A 1 8.62 -25.94 -2.32
N PHE A 2 9.67 -25.93 -1.51
CA PHE A 2 9.57 -25.70 -0.04
C PHE A 2 9.07 -24.31 0.37
N PHE A 3 9.34 -23.27 -0.42
CA PHE A 3 9.06 -21.89 -0.04
C PHE A 3 7.55 -21.59 0.12
N ARG A 4 6.77 -21.93 -0.92
CA ARG A 4 5.32 -21.74 -0.92
C ARG A 4 4.63 -22.51 0.20
N GLN A 5 5.03 -23.75 0.44
CA GLN A 5 4.48 -24.58 1.52
C GLN A 5 4.79 -24.00 2.90
N ARG A 6 6.01 -23.49 3.12
CA ARG A 6 6.37 -22.82 4.38
C ARG A 6 5.53 -21.57 4.59
N ARG A 7 5.33 -20.76 3.55
CA ARG A 7 4.46 -19.58 3.60
C ARG A 7 3.01 -19.95 3.92
N GLU A 8 2.45 -20.96 3.26
CA GLU A 8 1.09 -21.45 3.52
C GLU A 8 0.97 -21.97 4.96
N HIS A 9 2.00 -22.65 5.48
CA HIS A 9 2.07 -23.08 6.86
C HIS A 9 2.12 -21.91 7.85
N ASP A 10 2.93 -20.88 7.60
CA ASP A 10 3.01 -19.70 8.46
C ASP A 10 1.66 -18.95 8.54
N VAL A 11 0.97 -18.82 7.39
CA VAL A 11 -0.39 -18.27 7.34
C VAL A 11 -1.37 -19.14 8.12
N PHE A 12 -1.27 -20.46 7.97
CA PHE A 12 -2.10 -21.40 8.72
C PHE A 12 -1.89 -21.28 10.23
N GLN A 13 -0.64 -21.22 10.69
CA GLN A 13 -0.30 -21.01 12.11
C GLN A 13 -0.86 -19.69 12.65
N ALA A 14 -0.77 -18.61 11.85
CA ALA A 14 -1.37 -17.33 12.22
C ALA A 14 -2.90 -17.43 12.34
N LEU A 15 -3.57 -18.15 11.44
CA LEU A 15 -5.03 -18.39 11.50
C LEU A 15 -5.43 -19.17 12.75
N LEU A 16 -4.68 -20.22 13.11
CA LEU A 16 -4.91 -20.98 14.34
C LEU A 16 -4.80 -20.12 15.60
N THR A 17 -3.85 -19.18 15.60
CA THR A 17 -3.67 -18.23 16.71
C THR A 17 -4.82 -17.24 16.81
N MET A 18 -5.35 -16.78 15.68
CA MET A 18 -6.44 -15.79 15.63
C MET A 18 -7.82 -16.39 15.90
N VAL A 19 -8.04 -17.67 15.58
CA VAL A 19 -9.34 -18.33 15.69
C VAL A 19 -9.23 -19.54 16.64
N PRO A 20 -9.52 -19.36 17.94
CA PRO A 20 -9.48 -20.44 18.91
C PRO A 20 -10.40 -21.60 18.50
N GLY A 21 -9.92 -22.83 18.58
CA GLY A 21 -10.66 -24.03 18.21
C GLY A 21 -10.72 -24.32 16.71
N LEU A 22 -10.09 -23.50 15.86
CA LEU A 22 -10.00 -23.76 14.42
C LEU A 22 -9.28 -25.08 14.11
N GLU A 23 -8.22 -25.41 14.85
CA GLU A 23 -7.47 -26.66 14.67
C GLU A 23 -8.37 -27.87 14.88
N VAL A 24 -9.02 -27.95 16.05
CA VAL A 24 -9.97 -29.02 16.41
C VAL A 24 -11.10 -29.10 15.38
N CYS A 25 -11.64 -27.96 14.94
CA CYS A 25 -12.70 -27.91 13.94
C CYS A 25 -12.26 -28.47 12.57
N LEU A 26 -10.98 -28.31 12.20
CA LEU A 26 -10.42 -28.83 10.96
C LEU A 26 -9.97 -30.29 11.06
N THR A 27 -9.47 -30.72 12.22
CA THR A 27 -8.95 -32.09 12.42
C THR A 27 -10.04 -33.09 12.78
N GLU A 28 -11.04 -32.68 13.56
CA GLU A 28 -12.12 -33.54 14.06
C GLU A 28 -13.46 -33.29 13.34
N GLY A 29 -13.53 -32.23 12.52
CA GLY A 29 -14.73 -31.86 11.78
C GLY A 29 -15.00 -32.72 10.55
N THR A 30 -16.14 -32.46 9.91
CA THR A 30 -16.48 -33.06 8.60
C THR A 30 -15.88 -32.22 7.46
N GLU A 31 -15.77 -32.79 6.25
CA GLU A 31 -15.37 -32.02 5.06
C GLU A 31 -16.24 -30.76 4.83
N GLY A 32 -17.51 -30.80 5.25
CA GLY A 32 -18.42 -29.65 5.21
C GLY A 32 -17.99 -28.47 6.09
N ASN A 33 -17.30 -28.73 7.21
CA ASN A 33 -16.75 -27.68 8.06
C ASN A 33 -15.61 -26.94 7.36
N ALA A 34 -14.68 -27.68 6.74
CA ALA A 34 -13.57 -27.10 6.00
C ALA A 34 -14.06 -26.25 4.80
N ALA A 35 -15.08 -26.72 4.08
CA ALA A 35 -15.71 -25.96 2.99
C ALA A 35 -16.34 -24.66 3.50
N THR A 36 -17.08 -24.72 4.61
CA THR A 36 -17.73 -23.55 5.23
C THR A 36 -16.69 -22.51 5.70
N ILE A 37 -15.61 -22.96 6.35
CA ILE A 37 -14.51 -22.08 6.79
C ILE A 37 -13.85 -21.41 5.59
N THR A 38 -13.59 -22.17 4.52
CA THR A 38 -13.01 -21.64 3.28
C THR A 38 -13.92 -20.58 2.66
N GLU A 39 -15.23 -20.81 2.62
CA GLU A 39 -16.21 -19.84 2.12
C GLU A 39 -16.22 -18.56 2.97
N MET A 40 -16.19 -18.68 4.30
CA MET A 40 -16.13 -17.52 5.21
C MET A 40 -14.85 -16.70 5.02
N LEU A 41 -13.69 -17.35 4.90
CA LEU A 41 -12.41 -16.70 4.63
C LEU A 41 -12.42 -16.00 3.27
N GLN A 42 -12.91 -16.67 2.23
CA GLN A 42 -12.99 -16.11 0.89
C GLN A 42 -13.95 -14.93 0.83
N LYS A 43 -15.09 -15.01 1.53
CA LYS A 43 -16.07 -13.91 1.64
C LYS A 43 -15.48 -12.70 2.37
N GLY A 44 -14.77 -12.91 3.48
CA GLY A 44 -14.10 -11.84 4.22
C GLY A 44 -13.05 -11.14 3.35
N MET A 45 -12.17 -11.92 2.72
CA MET A 45 -11.13 -11.41 1.82
C MET A 45 -11.73 -10.62 0.64
N SER A 46 -12.74 -11.18 -0.03
CA SER A 46 -13.38 -10.54 -1.19
C SER A 46 -14.05 -9.22 -0.79
N THR A 47 -14.64 -9.15 0.41
CA THR A 47 -15.25 -7.94 0.94
C THR A 47 -14.19 -6.86 1.20
N ALA A 48 -13.09 -7.22 1.88
CA ALA A 48 -11.99 -6.30 2.15
C ALA A 48 -11.39 -5.74 0.85
N ILE A 49 -11.02 -6.62 -0.10
CA ILE A 49 -10.47 -6.21 -1.40
C ILE A 49 -11.45 -5.30 -2.17
N SER A 50 -12.74 -5.61 -2.13
CA SER A 50 -13.78 -4.81 -2.81
C SER A 50 -13.85 -3.40 -2.23
N ASP A 51 -13.80 -3.26 -0.91
CA ASP A 51 -13.84 -1.97 -0.23
C ASP A 51 -12.56 -1.15 -0.49
N GLU A 52 -11.39 -1.78 -0.40
CA GLU A 52 -10.10 -1.14 -0.72
C GLU A 52 -10.07 -0.65 -2.18
N THR A 53 -10.50 -1.52 -3.10
CA THR A 53 -10.62 -1.21 -4.53
C THR A 53 -11.54 -0.01 -4.77
N LYS A 54 -12.70 0.05 -4.12
CA LYS A 54 -13.63 1.18 -4.27
C LYS A 54 -13.03 2.47 -3.72
N GLY A 55 -12.31 2.39 -2.60
CA GLY A 55 -11.62 3.53 -1.98
C GLY A 55 -10.51 4.10 -2.86
N LEU A 56 -9.77 3.24 -3.58
CA LEU A 56 -8.55 3.64 -4.30
C LEU A 56 -8.78 4.23 -5.70
N LYS A 57 -9.87 3.84 -6.40
CA LYS A 57 -10.12 4.20 -7.81
C LYS A 57 -10.05 5.71 -8.11
N GLY A 58 -10.64 6.53 -7.24
CA GLY A 58 -10.66 7.98 -7.43
C GLY A 58 -9.37 8.67 -6.98
N PRO A 59 -8.93 8.47 -5.72
CA PRO A 59 -7.74 9.10 -5.18
C PRO A 59 -6.47 8.84 -5.97
N ILE A 60 -6.30 7.65 -6.56
CA ILE A 60 -5.09 7.31 -7.30
C ILE A 60 -4.86 8.21 -8.52
N LEU A 61 -5.94 8.65 -9.19
CA LEU A 61 -5.83 9.59 -10.31
C LEU A 61 -5.28 10.94 -9.84
N ASN A 62 -5.70 11.41 -8.66
CA ASN A 62 -5.21 12.67 -8.09
C ASN A 62 -3.71 12.62 -7.74
N TRP A 63 -3.16 11.44 -7.43
CA TRP A 63 -1.74 11.29 -7.11
C TRP A 63 -0.84 11.22 -8.34
N ILE A 64 -1.42 10.89 -9.49
CA ILE A 64 -0.72 10.77 -10.76
C ILE A 64 -0.70 12.13 -11.49
N ILE A 65 -1.69 12.97 -11.23
CA ILE A 65 -1.77 14.33 -11.77
C ILE A 65 -0.73 15.22 -11.07
N PRO A 66 0.22 15.81 -11.82
CA PRO A 66 1.12 16.83 -11.26
C PRO A 66 0.33 18.01 -10.70
N HIS A 67 0.75 18.55 -9.55
CA HIS A 67 0.03 19.63 -8.88
C HIS A 67 -0.25 20.83 -9.82
N GLY A 68 -1.54 21.16 -9.98
CA GLY A 68 -1.98 22.28 -10.82
C GLY A 68 -2.24 21.94 -12.29
N GLN A 69 -2.08 20.67 -12.69
CA GLN A 69 -2.43 20.19 -14.02
C GLN A 69 -3.75 19.40 -14.00
N SER A 70 -4.32 19.16 -15.18
CA SER A 70 -5.45 18.24 -15.37
C SER A 70 -5.00 17.14 -16.32
N LEU A 71 -5.53 15.93 -16.14
CA LEU A 71 -5.42 14.88 -17.16
C LEU A 71 -6.05 15.39 -18.46
N GLN A 72 -5.41 15.05 -19.57
CA GLN A 72 -5.88 15.34 -20.92
C GLN A 72 -5.91 14.01 -21.69
N PRO A 73 -7.10 13.50 -22.05
CA PRO A 73 -8.44 13.99 -21.68
C PRO A 73 -8.76 13.79 -20.18
N PRO A 74 -9.68 14.59 -19.58
CA PRO A 74 -10.08 14.40 -18.18
C PRO A 74 -10.66 12.99 -17.94
N LEU A 75 -10.10 12.25 -16.97
CA LEU A 75 -10.61 10.95 -16.56
C LEU A 75 -11.63 11.08 -15.43
N ALA A 76 -12.76 10.38 -15.55
CA ALA A 76 -13.76 10.34 -14.50
C ALA A 76 -13.30 9.43 -13.35
N CYS A 77 -13.17 9.99 -12.14
CA CYS A 77 -12.65 9.29 -10.95
C CYS A 77 -13.41 8.01 -10.53
N ASN A 78 -14.59 7.76 -11.10
CA ASN A 78 -15.47 6.64 -10.78
C ASN A 78 -15.62 5.62 -11.92
N ILE A 79 -15.09 5.88 -13.12
CA ILE A 79 -15.24 5.04 -14.31
C ILE A 79 -13.85 4.67 -14.83
N LYS A 80 -13.57 3.36 -14.89
CA LYS A 80 -12.25 2.83 -15.30
C LYS A 80 -12.13 2.53 -16.80
N THR A 81 -13.21 2.64 -17.57
CA THR A 81 -13.23 2.22 -18.98
C THR A 81 -12.16 2.92 -19.81
N ASP A 82 -11.87 4.17 -19.47
CA ASP A 82 -10.95 5.04 -20.21
C ASP A 82 -9.55 5.09 -19.56
N HIS A 83 -9.29 4.28 -18.53
CA HIS A 83 -7.97 4.15 -17.90
C HIS A 83 -7.04 3.23 -18.72
N ARG A 84 -5.80 3.07 -18.23
CA ARG A 84 -4.74 2.24 -18.82
C ARG A 84 -4.31 2.80 -20.17
N PHE A 85 -4.46 2.00 -21.21
CA PHE A 85 -3.94 2.21 -22.55
C PHE A 85 -4.77 3.16 -23.40
N HIS A 86 -5.92 3.57 -22.88
CA HIS A 86 -6.78 4.60 -23.47
C HIS A 86 -6.44 6.02 -22.98
N HIS A 87 -5.46 6.15 -22.07
CA HIS A 87 -4.97 7.43 -21.58
C HIS A 87 -3.46 7.39 -21.35
N GLU A 88 -2.71 8.27 -22.03
CA GLU A 88 -1.24 8.29 -22.07
C GLU A 88 -0.58 8.20 -20.69
N CYS A 89 -1.06 8.99 -19.73
CA CYS A 89 -0.52 9.02 -18.37
C CYS A 89 -0.64 7.67 -17.62
N THR A 90 -1.80 7.01 -17.66
CA THR A 90 -1.99 5.70 -17.01
C THR A 90 -1.38 4.56 -17.80
N GLY A 91 -1.24 4.71 -19.12
CA GLY A 91 -0.61 3.74 -19.99
C GLY A 91 0.89 3.66 -19.74
N SER A 92 1.55 4.82 -19.65
CA SER A 92 2.98 4.93 -19.33
C SER A 92 3.33 4.29 -17.99
N LEU A 93 2.49 4.49 -16.96
CA LEU A 93 2.66 3.89 -15.63
C LEU A 93 2.53 2.36 -15.60
N LEU A 94 1.72 1.80 -16.49
CA LEU A 94 1.49 0.36 -16.60
C LEU A 94 2.36 -0.31 -17.67
N CYS A 95 3.24 0.45 -18.31
CA CYS A 95 4.20 -0.08 -19.27
C CYS A 95 5.19 -1.00 -18.56
N PRO A 96 5.45 -2.21 -19.07
CA PRO A 96 6.52 -3.07 -18.56
C PRO A 96 7.88 -2.36 -18.59
N THR A 97 8.71 -2.61 -17.58
CA THR A 97 10.04 -1.96 -17.45
C THR A 97 11.02 -2.29 -18.58
N GLY A 98 10.81 -3.40 -19.29
CA GLY A 98 11.60 -3.79 -20.47
C GLY A 98 11.16 -3.13 -21.77
N MET A 99 10.25 -2.15 -21.74
CA MET A 99 9.70 -1.48 -22.92
C MET A 99 9.76 0.04 -22.77
N ASP A 100 10.17 0.74 -23.83
CA ASP A 100 10.12 2.19 -23.87
C ASP A 100 8.75 2.66 -24.38
N TRP A 101 8.01 3.35 -23.51
CA TRP A 101 6.73 3.96 -23.88
C TRP A 101 6.87 5.06 -24.93
N SER A 102 8.08 5.59 -25.16
CA SER A 102 8.38 6.65 -26.13
C SER A 102 8.74 6.12 -27.51
N ASP A 103 8.96 4.80 -27.64
CA ASP A 103 9.38 4.19 -28.89
C ASP A 103 8.16 4.00 -29.84
N PRO A 104 8.17 4.65 -31.03
CA PRO A 104 7.05 4.59 -31.98
C PRO A 104 6.76 3.18 -32.50
N GLU A 105 7.70 2.23 -32.44
CA GLU A 105 7.43 0.82 -32.80
C GLU A 105 6.38 0.18 -31.87
N TYR A 106 6.27 0.64 -30.63
CA TYR A 106 5.33 0.14 -29.62
C TYR A 106 4.10 1.07 -29.43
N ILE A 107 4.21 2.36 -29.74
CA ILE A 107 3.12 3.35 -29.63
C ILE A 107 2.16 3.30 -30.83
N ILE A 108 2.66 3.08 -32.06
CA ILE A 108 1.83 3.13 -33.28
C ILE A 108 0.74 2.03 -33.33
N PRO A 109 0.97 0.77 -32.88
CA PRO A 109 -0.09 -0.24 -32.78
C PRO A 109 -1.22 0.13 -31.81
N PHE A 110 -0.99 1.08 -30.91
CA PHE A 110 -1.88 1.43 -29.81
C PHE A 110 -2.93 2.48 -30.15
N TYR A 111 -2.55 3.49 -30.96
CA TYR A 111 -3.43 4.60 -31.33
C TYR A 111 -4.37 4.28 -32.51
N ILE A 112 -4.05 3.29 -33.36
CA ILE A 112 -4.77 3.06 -34.62
C ILE A 112 -6.01 2.15 -34.48
N VAL A 113 -6.14 1.35 -33.41
CA VAL A 113 -7.25 0.40 -33.26
C VAL A 113 -8.22 0.84 -32.18
N GLY A 114 -9.03 1.86 -32.48
CA GLY A 114 -10.19 2.22 -31.67
C GLY A 114 -11.04 0.99 -31.35
N CYS A 115 -11.32 0.78 -30.06
CA CYS A 115 -12.31 -0.14 -29.50
C CYS A 115 -12.01 -1.65 -29.31
N LEU A 116 -10.84 -2.22 -29.63
CA LEU A 116 -10.61 -3.68 -29.39
C LEU A 116 -9.19 -4.10 -28.93
N CYS A 117 -8.46 -3.28 -28.17
CA CYS A 117 -7.19 -3.72 -27.59
C CYS A 117 -7.35 -4.49 -26.25
N PHE A 118 -7.93 -5.68 -26.33
CA PHE A 118 -7.46 -6.77 -25.47
C PHE A 118 -6.04 -7.14 -25.94
N ILE A 119 -5.01 -6.66 -25.25
CA ILE A 119 -3.58 -7.02 -25.36
C ILE A 119 -3.06 -7.20 -26.80
N TYR A 120 -2.41 -6.18 -27.35
CA TYR A 120 -1.46 -6.41 -28.44
C TYR A 120 -0.19 -5.61 -28.20
N ILE A 121 0.88 -6.31 -27.82
CA ILE A 121 2.25 -5.87 -28.05
C ILE A 121 2.65 -6.60 -29.34
N VAL A 122 2.71 -5.88 -30.45
CA VAL A 122 3.09 -6.44 -31.74
C VAL A 122 4.62 -6.44 -31.82
N GLY A 123 5.24 -7.57 -31.54
CA GLY A 123 6.63 -7.81 -31.97
C GLY A 123 6.68 -8.16 -33.47
N PRO A 124 7.84 -8.05 -34.14
CA PRO A 124 8.00 -8.25 -35.59
C PRO A 124 7.78 -9.69 -36.10
N ARG A 125 7.14 -10.57 -35.34
CA ARG A 125 6.79 -11.94 -35.75
C ARG A 125 5.33 -12.26 -35.43
N GLN A 126 4.54 -12.25 -36.50
CA GLN A 126 3.22 -12.86 -36.72
C GLN A 126 2.49 -13.50 -35.51
N ASN A 127 1.27 -13.02 -35.24
CA ASN A 127 0.13 -13.79 -34.71
C ASN A 127 0.34 -14.66 -33.44
N CYS A 128 1.01 -14.14 -32.41
CA CYS A 128 0.91 -14.73 -31.06
C CYS A 128 0.21 -13.77 -30.09
N LYS A 129 -0.95 -14.19 -29.56
CA LYS A 129 -1.55 -13.61 -28.35
C LYS A 129 -0.58 -13.85 -27.18
N MET A 130 0.38 -12.97 -26.94
CA MET A 130 1.20 -13.04 -25.73
C MET A 130 0.49 -12.30 -24.60
N ALA A 131 -0.02 -13.06 -23.62
CA ALA A 131 -0.33 -12.49 -22.31
C ALA A 131 0.97 -11.91 -21.75
N ILE A 132 0.94 -10.68 -21.23
CA ILE A 132 2.10 -10.10 -20.54
C ILE A 132 2.38 -10.99 -19.32
N PRO A 133 3.56 -11.61 -19.22
CA PRO A 133 3.92 -12.42 -18.07
C PRO A 133 3.81 -11.62 -16.75
N SER A 134 3.41 -12.25 -15.65
CA SER A 134 3.17 -11.54 -14.38
C SER A 134 4.43 -11.05 -13.66
N ASP A 135 5.59 -11.43 -14.15
CA ASP A 135 6.94 -10.98 -13.76
C ASP A 135 7.42 -9.76 -14.57
N GLN A 136 6.71 -9.37 -15.64
CA GLN A 136 6.93 -8.11 -16.34
C GLN A 136 6.32 -6.96 -15.53
N TRP A 137 7.12 -6.41 -14.62
CA TRP A 137 6.65 -5.39 -13.70
C TRP A 137 6.45 -4.02 -14.37
N PRO A 138 5.40 -3.29 -13.96
CA PRO A 138 5.11 -1.97 -14.50
C PRO A 138 5.99 -0.89 -13.86
N THR A 139 6.27 0.17 -14.62
CA THR A 139 7.11 1.30 -14.19
C THR A 139 6.60 1.98 -12.92
N PHE A 140 5.29 2.00 -12.65
CA PHE A 140 4.75 2.63 -11.43
C PHE A 140 5.24 2.01 -10.12
N LEU A 141 5.85 0.83 -10.14
CA LEU A 141 6.48 0.27 -8.94
C LEU A 141 7.73 1.05 -8.53
N TYR A 142 8.40 1.69 -9.48
CA TYR A 142 9.68 2.33 -9.29
C TYR A 142 9.55 3.79 -8.84
N VAL A 143 10.53 4.26 -8.08
CA VAL A 143 10.64 5.67 -7.72
C VAL A 143 10.67 6.53 -9.00
N ASN A 144 9.86 7.59 -9.02
CA ASN A 144 9.68 8.45 -10.20
C ASN A 144 9.29 7.72 -11.50
N ASN A 145 8.80 6.47 -11.40
CA ASN A 145 8.48 5.60 -12.53
C ASN A 145 9.68 5.32 -13.45
N MET A 146 10.90 5.33 -12.90
CA MET A 146 12.14 5.13 -13.64
C MET A 146 12.76 3.78 -13.30
N TYR A 147 12.92 2.93 -14.30
CA TYR A 147 13.64 1.66 -14.21
C TYR A 147 15.11 1.82 -14.58
N ASP A 148 16.00 1.22 -13.81
CA ASP A 148 17.45 1.18 -14.08
C ASP A 148 17.85 -0.27 -14.41
N PRO A 149 18.21 -0.60 -15.67
CA PRO A 149 18.56 -1.97 -16.05
C PRO A 149 19.87 -2.45 -15.43
N GLU A 150 20.76 -1.54 -15.03
CA GLU A 150 22.04 -1.87 -14.39
C GLU A 150 21.88 -2.13 -12.88
N ASP A 151 20.81 -1.60 -12.28
CA ASP A 151 20.44 -1.80 -10.87
C ASP A 151 18.92 -1.96 -10.73
N PRO A 152 18.36 -3.16 -10.98
CA PRO A 152 16.92 -3.39 -10.96
C PRO A 152 16.25 -3.17 -9.61
N TRP A 153 17.00 -3.19 -8.50
CA TRP A 153 16.47 -2.90 -7.16
C TRP A 153 16.31 -1.40 -6.89
N LYS A 154 17.00 -0.57 -7.67
CA LYS A 154 17.02 0.88 -7.49
C LYS A 154 15.63 1.47 -7.61
N GLY A 155 15.09 1.85 -6.45
CA GLY A 155 13.78 2.49 -6.38
C GLY A 155 12.60 1.54 -6.58
N LEU A 156 12.83 0.23 -6.75
CA LEU A 156 11.78 -0.77 -6.84
C LEU A 156 10.89 -0.75 -5.59
N LEU A 157 9.57 -0.76 -5.79
CA LEU A 157 8.54 -0.69 -4.75
C LEU A 157 8.63 0.56 -3.85
N ARG A 158 9.21 1.67 -4.36
CA ARG A 158 9.37 2.95 -3.64
C ARG A 158 8.65 4.12 -4.31
N SER A 159 7.72 3.86 -5.21
CA SER A 159 6.97 4.94 -5.86
C SER A 159 6.06 5.69 -4.89
N SER A 160 5.83 6.98 -5.17
CA SER A 160 4.91 7.82 -4.39
C SER A 160 3.48 7.28 -4.44
N ILE A 161 3.07 6.71 -5.58
CA ILE A 161 1.76 6.09 -5.79
C ILE A 161 1.54 4.96 -4.77
N LEU A 162 2.52 4.07 -4.60
CA LEU A 162 2.44 2.97 -3.65
C LEU A 162 2.36 3.46 -2.20
N VAL A 163 3.16 4.46 -1.84
CA VAL A 163 3.15 5.03 -0.48
C VAL A 163 1.80 5.69 -0.18
N CYS A 164 1.26 6.48 -1.10
CA CYS A 164 -0.05 7.10 -0.97
C CYS A 164 -1.16 6.06 -0.89
N ALA A 165 -1.12 5.02 -1.73
CA ALA A 165 -2.07 3.93 -1.70
C ALA A 165 -2.05 3.20 -0.35
N TYR A 166 -0.85 2.87 0.16
CA TYR A 166 -0.69 2.16 1.42
C TYR A 166 -1.26 2.98 2.58
N LYS A 167 -0.92 4.27 2.61
CA LYS A 167 -1.46 5.22 3.59
C LYS A 167 -2.99 5.29 3.53
N HIS A 168 -3.54 5.41 2.33
CA HIS A 168 -4.98 5.47 2.11
C HIS A 168 -5.72 4.22 2.64
N VAL A 169 -5.20 3.03 2.31
CA VAL A 169 -5.83 1.75 2.64
C VAL A 169 -5.58 1.35 4.08
N PHE A 170 -4.33 1.35 4.52
CA PHE A 170 -3.97 0.79 5.83
C PHE A 170 -4.03 1.82 6.96
N THR A 171 -3.77 3.11 6.73
CA THR A 171 -3.70 4.07 7.84
C THR A 171 -4.91 4.99 7.93
N SER A 172 -5.24 5.71 6.88
CA SER A 172 -6.46 6.53 6.76
C SER A 172 -6.37 7.31 5.45
N PRO A 173 -7.47 7.54 4.72
CA PRO A 173 -7.50 8.48 3.60
C PRO A 173 -6.92 9.86 3.97
N SER A 174 -7.08 10.29 5.22
CA SER A 174 -6.58 11.58 5.71
C SER A 174 -5.07 11.68 5.89
N SER A 175 -4.35 10.55 5.87
CA SER A 175 -2.90 10.49 6.05
C SER A 175 -2.10 10.77 4.77
N VAL A 176 -2.79 10.89 3.64
CA VAL A 176 -2.20 11.07 2.30
C VAL A 176 -1.84 12.55 2.02
N ASP A 177 -2.27 13.49 2.88
CA ASP A 177 -1.98 14.93 2.74
C ASP A 177 -1.10 15.48 3.89
N ASN A 178 0.10 15.96 3.54
CA ASN A 178 0.82 17.00 4.30
C ASN A 178 0.46 18.43 3.81
N ALA A 179 -0.43 18.55 2.82
CA ALA A 179 -0.95 19.84 2.39
C ALA A 179 -2.01 20.30 3.39
N ALA A 180 -1.71 21.41 4.06
CA ALA A 180 -2.58 22.18 4.93
C ALA A 180 -4.08 21.88 4.76
N LYS A 181 -4.61 21.03 5.63
CA LYS A 181 -5.99 21.22 6.11
C LYS A 181 -5.97 22.50 6.93
N ALA A 182 -5.84 23.63 6.24
CA ALA A 182 -6.26 24.91 6.75
C ALA A 182 -7.64 24.69 7.32
N THR A 183 -7.76 25.02 8.60
CA THR A 183 -8.96 25.04 9.40
C THR A 183 -10.11 25.66 8.61
N TRP A 184 -10.86 24.86 7.86
CA TRP A 184 -12.23 25.21 7.51
C TRP A 184 -13.05 24.90 8.76
N SER A 185 -12.92 25.79 9.74
CA SER A 185 -13.93 25.99 10.76
C SER A 185 -15.21 26.36 10.01
N VAL A 186 -16.00 25.34 9.67
CA VAL A 186 -17.33 25.53 9.11
C VAL A 186 -18.12 26.28 10.16
N ARG A 187 -18.39 27.56 9.87
CA ARG A 187 -19.19 28.47 10.69
C ARG A 187 -20.57 27.83 10.87
N TRP A 188 -20.86 27.33 12.07
CA TRP A 188 -22.03 26.50 12.43
C TRP A 188 -23.41 27.18 12.44
N TYR A 189 -23.60 28.29 11.72
CA TYR A 189 -24.84 29.06 11.86
C TYR A 189 -25.81 28.84 10.69
N LEU A 190 -27.01 28.38 11.08
CA LEU A 190 -28.33 28.47 10.41
C LEU A 190 -28.80 27.27 9.56
N CYS A 191 -29.05 26.14 10.22
CA CYS A 191 -30.30 25.34 10.09
C CYS A 191 -30.19 24.08 10.96
N GLU A 192 -31.29 23.61 11.56
CA GLU A 192 -31.28 22.30 12.20
C GLU A 192 -31.05 21.20 11.14
N PRO A 193 -29.97 20.41 11.24
CA PRO A 193 -29.67 19.42 10.23
C PRO A 193 -30.62 18.22 10.36
N THR A 194 -31.21 17.81 9.23
CA THR A 194 -31.98 16.55 9.15
C THR A 194 -31.08 15.34 9.47
N ALA A 195 -31.68 14.23 9.91
CA ALA A 195 -30.95 13.01 10.29
C ALA A 195 -30.00 12.50 9.18
N SER A 196 -30.33 12.71 7.91
CA SER A 196 -29.48 12.36 6.76
C SER A 196 -28.22 13.24 6.67
N VAL A 197 -28.34 14.54 6.95
CA VAL A 197 -27.19 15.45 7.01
C VAL A 197 -26.32 15.13 8.22
N VAL A 198 -26.92 14.83 9.37
CA VAL A 198 -26.17 14.39 10.56
C VAL A 198 -25.43 13.06 10.29
N LYS A 199 -26.04 12.13 9.55
CA LYS A 199 -25.42 10.84 9.19
C LYS A 199 -24.29 11.03 8.16
N PHE A 200 -24.46 11.93 7.20
CA PHE A 200 -23.43 12.29 6.22
C PHE A 200 -22.25 13.02 6.89
N VAL A 201 -22.53 13.99 7.77
CA VAL A 201 -21.52 14.70 8.56
C VAL A 201 -20.82 13.74 9.52
N LYS A 202 -21.55 12.88 10.25
CA LYS A 202 -20.92 11.84 11.08
C LYS A 202 -20.01 10.92 10.26
N LYS A 203 -20.39 10.54 9.04
CA LYS A 203 -19.55 9.73 8.14
C LYS A 203 -18.27 10.47 7.71
N ILE A 204 -18.32 11.79 7.54
CA ILE A 204 -17.17 12.63 7.18
C ILE A 204 -16.24 12.88 8.38
N TYR A 205 -16.80 13.04 9.58
CA TYR A 205 -16.08 13.40 10.81
C TYR A 205 -15.80 12.22 11.74
N GLN A 206 -16.19 10.99 11.37
CA GLN A 206 -15.80 9.80 12.11
C GLN A 206 -14.28 9.71 12.08
N PRO A 207 -13.59 9.61 13.23
CA PRO A 207 -12.19 9.21 13.21
C PRO A 207 -12.16 7.79 12.67
N PHE A 208 -11.84 7.64 11.38
CA PHE A 208 -11.49 6.36 10.81
C PHE A 208 -10.24 5.89 11.54
N THR A 209 -10.40 4.98 12.50
CA THR A 209 -9.30 4.17 12.97
C THR A 209 -8.79 3.41 11.76
N GLY A 210 -7.54 3.64 11.36
CA GLY A 210 -6.95 2.95 10.21
C GLY A 210 -7.05 1.45 10.32
N ASN A 211 -7.13 0.75 9.19
CA ASN A 211 -7.08 -0.72 9.18
C ASN A 211 -5.86 -1.25 9.96
N ALA A 212 -4.72 -0.56 9.85
CA ALA A 212 -3.52 -0.82 10.62
C ALA A 212 -3.76 -0.71 12.13
N HIS A 213 -4.50 0.30 12.59
CA HIS A 213 -4.84 0.42 14.01
C HIS A 213 -5.84 -0.67 14.46
N ILE A 214 -6.88 -0.92 13.65
CA ILE A 214 -7.89 -1.95 13.92
C ILE A 214 -7.24 -3.34 14.05
N HIS A 215 -6.26 -3.63 13.20
CA HIS A 215 -5.55 -4.90 13.17
C HIS A 215 -4.25 -4.90 13.98
N GLY A 216 -3.95 -3.84 14.73
CA GLY A 216 -2.73 -3.75 15.56
C GLY A 216 -1.41 -3.81 14.79
N MET A 217 -1.42 -3.43 13.50
CA MET A 217 -0.22 -3.36 12.67
C MET A 217 0.71 -2.26 13.18
N THR A 218 1.92 -2.66 13.54
CA THR A 218 3.01 -1.77 14.00
C THR A 218 4.14 -1.63 12.98
N HIS A 219 4.12 -2.48 11.96
CA HIS A 219 5.11 -2.54 10.89
C HIS A 219 4.44 -3.00 9.59
N VAL A 220 5.08 -2.64 8.48
CA VAL A 220 4.73 -3.09 7.12
C VAL A 220 5.24 -4.53 6.94
N THR A 221 4.47 -5.36 6.23
CA THR A 221 4.85 -6.73 5.88
C THR A 221 5.09 -6.83 4.37
N PRO A 222 5.91 -7.80 3.89
CA PRO A 222 6.05 -8.05 2.47
C PRO A 222 4.70 -8.30 1.76
N ALA A 223 3.82 -9.05 2.41
CA ALA A 223 2.48 -9.32 1.91
C ALA A 223 1.61 -8.06 1.79
N SER A 224 1.71 -7.10 2.71
CA SER A 224 0.95 -5.85 2.60
C SER A 224 1.49 -4.94 1.50
N ILE A 225 2.80 -4.95 1.22
CA ILE A 225 3.40 -4.26 0.05
C ILE A 225 2.92 -4.89 -1.26
N ALA A 226 3.01 -6.21 -1.39
CA ALA A 226 2.53 -6.92 -2.58
C ALA A 226 1.02 -6.69 -2.81
N SER A 227 0.24 -6.68 -1.72
CA SER A 227 -1.19 -6.39 -1.76
C SER A 227 -1.46 -4.99 -2.29
N ILE A 228 -0.79 -3.95 -1.75
CA ILE A 228 -1.03 -2.59 -2.22
C ILE A 228 -0.58 -2.36 -3.66
N ALA A 229 0.53 -2.98 -4.08
CA ALA A 229 0.97 -2.93 -5.47
C ALA A 229 -0.07 -3.53 -6.41
N THR A 230 -0.65 -4.66 -6.03
CA THR A 230 -1.71 -5.33 -6.78
C THR A 230 -2.97 -4.47 -6.86
N GLN A 231 -3.35 -3.82 -5.75
CA GLN A 231 -4.51 -2.92 -5.71
C GLN A 231 -4.30 -1.66 -6.55
N ALA A 232 -3.10 -1.07 -6.50
CA ALA A 232 -2.73 0.07 -7.31
C ALA A 232 -2.75 -0.29 -8.80
N GLN A 233 -2.14 -1.41 -9.20
CA GLN A 233 -2.19 -1.91 -10.58
C GLN A 233 -3.64 -2.10 -11.02
N PHE A 234 -4.48 -2.73 -10.18
CA PHE A 234 -5.88 -2.89 -10.49
C PHE A 234 -6.56 -1.53 -10.67
N ALA A 235 -6.38 -0.58 -9.76
CA ALA A 235 -7.00 0.74 -9.82
C ALA A 235 -6.61 1.53 -11.09
N LEU A 236 -5.37 1.39 -11.57
CA LEU A 236 -4.87 1.97 -12.81
C LEU A 236 -5.31 1.24 -14.08
N SER A 237 -5.64 -0.04 -13.98
CA SER A 237 -6.12 -0.83 -15.11
C SER A 237 -7.53 -0.40 -15.54
N SER A 238 -7.94 -0.79 -16.74
CA SER A 238 -9.31 -0.60 -17.23
C SER A 238 -10.29 -1.69 -16.75
N SER A 239 -9.83 -2.72 -16.04
CA SER A 239 -10.69 -3.85 -15.64
C SER A 239 -11.73 -3.42 -14.60
N SER A 240 -13.00 -3.76 -14.82
CA SER A 240 -14.08 -3.47 -13.88
C SER A 240 -14.21 -4.51 -12.77
N VAL A 241 -13.61 -5.71 -12.94
CA VAL A 241 -13.74 -6.86 -12.04
C VAL A 241 -12.37 -7.27 -11.49
N PHE A 242 -12.26 -7.37 -10.16
CA PHE A 242 -11.10 -7.98 -9.52
C PHE A 242 -11.23 -9.51 -9.66
N SER A 243 -10.58 -10.07 -10.68
CA SER A 243 -10.62 -11.50 -11.01
C SER A 243 -9.26 -12.13 -10.70
N ARG A 244 -9.26 -13.31 -10.06
CA ARG A 244 -8.04 -14.10 -9.84
C ARG A 244 -7.51 -14.73 -11.14
N THR A 245 -8.39 -14.95 -12.11
CA THR A 245 -8.15 -15.79 -13.30
C THR A 245 -8.22 -15.04 -14.63
N ASP A 246 -8.24 -13.70 -14.63
CA ASP A 246 -8.25 -12.98 -15.90
C ASP A 246 -6.91 -13.17 -16.63
N ALA A 247 -6.98 -13.84 -17.78
CA ALA A 247 -5.85 -14.22 -18.65
C ALA A 247 -5.01 -13.03 -19.17
N VAL A 248 -5.45 -11.80 -18.89
CA VAL A 248 -4.87 -10.57 -19.43
C VAL A 248 -3.80 -9.97 -18.53
N THR A 249 -3.94 -10.14 -17.21
CA THR A 249 -2.97 -9.73 -16.19
C THR A 249 -3.39 -10.46 -14.92
N SER A 250 -2.81 -11.64 -14.66
CA SER A 250 -3.14 -12.36 -13.42
C SER A 250 -2.66 -11.53 -12.24
N LEU A 251 -3.59 -10.85 -11.56
CA LEU A 251 -3.31 -10.10 -10.34
C LEU A 251 -2.75 -11.02 -9.25
N GLU A 252 -3.19 -12.28 -9.25
CA GLU A 252 -2.61 -13.33 -8.40
C GLU A 252 -1.16 -13.63 -8.77
N GLY A 253 -0.85 -13.79 -10.06
CA GLY A 253 0.53 -13.96 -10.53
C GLY A 253 1.42 -12.76 -10.19
N PHE A 254 0.88 -11.54 -10.32
CA PHE A 254 1.60 -10.31 -9.99
C PHE A 254 1.86 -10.17 -8.49
N TYR A 255 0.86 -10.46 -7.66
CA TYR A 255 1.01 -10.50 -6.22
C TYR A 255 2.08 -11.52 -5.81
N ASN A 256 2.01 -12.73 -6.36
CA ASN A 256 2.97 -13.79 -6.05
C ASN A 256 4.38 -13.44 -6.55
N SER A 257 4.54 -12.84 -7.74
CA SER A 257 5.88 -12.47 -8.24
C SER A 257 6.58 -11.47 -7.34
N ILE A 258 5.87 -10.44 -6.86
CA ILE A 258 6.41 -9.48 -5.88
C ILE A 258 6.73 -10.18 -4.56
N LEU A 259 5.80 -10.99 -4.05
CA LEU A 259 5.97 -11.64 -2.76
C LEU A 259 7.11 -12.66 -2.76
N ASP A 260 7.28 -13.38 -3.86
CA ASP A 260 8.35 -14.35 -4.04
C ASP A 260 9.71 -13.64 -4.09
N LEU A 261 9.84 -12.48 -4.78
CA LEU A 261 11.05 -11.65 -4.71
C LEU A 261 11.35 -11.20 -3.27
N LEU A 262 10.37 -10.64 -2.57
CA LEU A 262 10.58 -10.08 -1.23
C LEU A 262 10.96 -11.15 -0.20
N HIS A 263 10.69 -12.41 -0.50
CA HIS A 263 11.03 -13.53 0.37
C HIS A 263 12.19 -14.39 -0.17
N ASP A 264 12.77 -14.04 -1.32
CA ASP A 264 13.92 -14.74 -1.86
C ASP A 264 15.07 -14.71 -0.84
N ALA A 265 15.74 -15.85 -0.68
CA ALA A 265 16.84 -15.99 0.27
C ALA A 265 18.06 -15.16 -0.17
N ASP A 266 18.28 -15.06 -1.48
CA ASP A 266 19.41 -14.36 -2.07
C ASP A 266 19.20 -12.82 -2.02
N GLU A 267 17.95 -12.37 -1.98
CA GLU A 267 17.56 -10.95 -1.97
C GLU A 267 17.17 -10.42 -0.57
N GLN A 268 17.46 -11.18 0.50
CA GLN A 268 17.03 -10.83 1.86
C GLN A 268 17.58 -9.49 2.36
N GLU A 269 18.77 -9.09 1.93
CA GLU A 269 19.38 -7.83 2.34
C GLU A 269 18.60 -6.62 1.80
N GLU A 270 18.31 -6.63 0.49
CA GLU A 270 17.52 -5.59 -0.17
C GLU A 270 16.08 -5.57 0.33
N SER A 271 15.47 -6.75 0.51
CA SER A 271 14.12 -6.86 1.08
C SER A 271 14.03 -6.25 2.48
N LYS A 272 14.99 -6.55 3.37
CA LYS A 272 15.05 -5.95 4.72
C LYS A 272 15.25 -4.44 4.66
N SER A 273 16.15 -3.96 3.79
CA SER A 273 16.38 -2.54 3.55
C SER A 273 15.10 -1.83 3.10
N LEU A 274 14.36 -2.44 2.17
CA LEU A 274 13.07 -1.96 1.70
C LEU A 274 12.03 -1.90 2.84
N ILE A 275 11.90 -2.95 3.64
CA ILE A 275 10.97 -2.97 4.79
C ILE A 275 11.31 -1.89 5.83
N ILE A 276 12.60 -1.66 6.11
CA ILE A 276 13.04 -0.56 6.99
C ILE A 276 12.62 0.79 6.41
N TRP A 277 12.81 0.99 5.10
CA TRP A 277 12.39 2.21 4.42
C TRP A 277 10.87 2.42 4.52
N TRP A 278 10.08 1.38 4.24
CA TRP A 278 8.62 1.42 4.33
C TRP A 278 8.11 1.74 5.74
N ASN A 279 8.71 1.12 6.76
CA ASN A 279 8.36 1.41 8.15
C ASN A 279 8.60 2.87 8.51
N ARG A 280 9.66 3.50 8.00
CA ARG A 280 9.91 4.94 8.19
C ARG A 280 8.82 5.81 7.54
N GLN A 281 8.26 5.37 6.41
CA GLN A 281 7.20 6.12 5.71
C GLN A 281 5.82 5.97 6.37
N ILE A 282 5.49 4.78 6.86
CA ILE A 282 4.14 4.41 7.31
C ILE A 282 4.00 4.42 8.84
N PHE A 283 5.01 3.90 9.55
CA PHE A 283 5.01 3.75 11.01
C PHE A 283 6.23 4.45 11.65
N PRO A 284 6.39 5.78 11.47
CA PRO A 284 7.57 6.50 11.97
C PRO A 284 7.69 6.44 13.50
N SER A 285 6.58 6.31 14.23
CA SER A 285 6.57 6.19 15.69
C SER A 285 7.11 4.84 16.20
N HIS A 286 7.05 3.80 15.37
CA HIS A 286 7.53 2.44 15.69
C HIS A 286 8.89 2.13 15.06
N SER A 287 9.29 2.93 14.05
CA SER A 287 10.62 2.89 13.47
C SER A 287 11.61 3.51 14.44
N SER A 288 12.29 2.67 15.23
CA SER A 288 13.35 3.04 16.16
C SER A 288 14.64 3.52 15.48
N ALA A 289 14.53 4.28 14.39
CA ALA A 289 15.62 5.15 13.96
C ALA A 289 15.71 6.28 15.00
N GLN A 290 16.68 6.15 15.90
CA GLN A 290 17.03 7.08 16.98
C GLN A 290 16.53 8.51 16.70
N ARG A 291 15.49 8.96 17.41
CA ARG A 291 15.41 10.40 17.69
C ARG A 291 16.70 10.72 18.43
N PRO A 292 17.58 11.60 17.91
CA PRO A 292 18.63 12.15 18.75
C PRO A 292 17.93 12.66 20.00
N ALA A 293 18.32 12.16 21.18
CA ALA A 293 17.79 12.67 22.43
C ALA A 293 17.94 14.19 22.35
N ALA A 294 16.83 14.92 22.30
CA ALA A 294 16.85 16.36 22.06
C ALA A 294 17.74 16.98 23.14
N THR A 295 18.94 17.39 22.72
CA THR A 295 20.07 17.76 23.61
C THR A 295 19.70 18.96 24.48
N ASN A 296 18.68 19.70 24.04
CA ASN A 296 18.11 20.91 24.61
C ASN A 296 16.64 20.72 25.07
N SER A 297 16.13 19.49 25.21
CA SER A 297 14.75 19.29 25.67
C SER A 297 14.55 19.79 27.10
N ALA A 298 13.35 20.31 27.38
CA ALA A 298 12.95 20.69 28.73
C ALA A 298 13.12 19.53 29.73
N LEU A 299 12.88 18.28 29.28
CA LEU A 299 13.05 17.08 30.10
C LEU A 299 14.52 16.87 30.51
N THR A 300 15.46 17.09 29.60
CA THR A 300 16.90 17.00 29.87
C THR A 300 17.31 18.04 30.92
N LYS A 301 16.86 19.29 30.75
CA LYS A 301 17.12 20.38 31.72
C LYS A 301 16.48 20.15 33.09
N ILE A 302 15.29 19.55 33.11
CA ILE A 302 14.61 19.19 34.37
C ILE A 302 15.39 18.12 35.13
N LYS A 303 15.86 17.07 34.43
CA LYS A 303 16.65 15.99 35.04
C LYS A 303 18.00 16.50 35.56
N GLU A 304 18.67 17.37 34.80
CA GLU A 304 19.94 17.99 35.21
C GLU A 304 19.76 18.86 36.47
N LYS A 305 18.71 19.69 36.52
CA LYS A 305 18.37 20.49 37.71
C LYS A 305 18.07 19.60 38.94
N GLN A 306 17.42 18.45 38.74
CA GLN A 306 17.16 17.50 39.82
C GLN A 306 18.44 16.80 40.31
N ALA A 307 19.37 16.47 39.41
CA ALA A 307 20.65 15.88 39.76
C ALA A 307 21.52 16.86 40.57
N LEU A 308 21.59 18.13 40.15
CA LEU A 308 22.31 19.18 40.86
C LEU A 308 21.75 19.41 42.28
N LYS A 309 20.43 19.42 42.43
CA LYS A 309 19.79 19.53 43.76
C LYS A 309 20.13 18.34 44.67
N LYS A 310 20.15 17.12 44.12
CA LYS A 310 20.52 15.92 44.89
C LYS A 310 22.00 15.94 45.29
N ALA A 311 22.88 16.40 44.40
CA ALA A 311 24.31 16.54 44.69
C ALA A 311 24.57 17.57 45.79
N ALA A 312 23.89 18.73 45.75
CA ALA A 312 23.99 19.76 46.78
C ALA A 312 23.54 19.25 48.16
N ILE A 313 22.39 18.56 48.22
CA ILE A 313 21.88 17.96 49.47
C ILE A 313 22.85 16.89 50.00
N THR A 314 23.47 16.11 49.10
CA THR A 314 24.44 15.07 49.50
C THR A 314 25.72 15.70 50.05
N GLN A 315 26.21 16.79 49.43
CA GLN A 315 27.39 17.53 49.91
C GLN A 315 27.14 18.20 51.26
N GLU A 316 25.97 18.81 51.45
CA GLU A 316 25.57 19.46 52.71
C GLU A 316 25.48 18.43 53.84
N ASN A 317 24.90 17.26 53.59
CA ASN A 317 24.83 16.16 54.57
C ASN A 317 26.23 15.60 54.91
N SER A 318 27.13 15.44 53.93
CA SER A 318 28.50 14.99 54.20
C SER A 318 29.35 16.00 54.96
N SER A 319 29.04 17.30 54.83
CA SER A 319 29.75 18.38 55.54
C SER A 319 29.34 18.45 57.01
N GLN A 320 28.08 18.16 57.32
CA GLN A 320 27.55 18.10 58.68
C GLN A 320 27.99 16.85 59.47
N LEU A 321 28.35 15.77 58.78
CA LEU A 321 28.88 14.54 59.40
C LEU A 321 30.40 14.60 59.67
N ALA A 322 31.10 15.59 59.10
CA ALA A 322 32.56 15.77 59.26
C ALA A 322 32.93 16.89 60.26
N ALA A 323 31.94 17.56 60.85
CA ALA A 323 32.08 18.58 61.91
C ALA A 323 31.64 17.99 63.25
#